data_AF-L7FEQ0-F1
#
_entry.id   AF-L7FEQ0-F1
#
_cell.length_a   1.000
_cell.length_b   1.000
_cell.length_c   1.000
_cell.angle_alpha   90.00
_cell.angle_beta   90.00
_cell.angle_gamma   90.00
#
_symmetry.space_group_name_H-M   'P 1'
#
loop_
_entity.id
_entity.type
_entity.pdbx_description
1 polymer ?
#
loop_
_entity_poly.entity_id
_entity_poly.type
_entity_poly.pdbx_seq_one_letter_code
_entity_poly.pdbx_strand_id
1 'polypeptide(L)'
;MSGYTVEPADVPADAVTSSGSGLDPDISPAYADLQVHRVAQKNGLSVAQVQKLVGEHTEGRTLGFVGEPRVNVLELNIALRGLVADR
;
A
#
# COMPACT_ATOMS: atom_id res chain seq x y z
N MET A 1 -27.43 3.94 18.12
CA MET A 1 -27.48 3.63 16.67
C MET A 1 -26.99 2.21 16.52
N SER A 2 -27.83 1.32 16.02
CA SER A 2 -27.52 -0.10 15.80
C SER A 2 -26.44 -0.26 14.72
N GLY A 3 -25.57 -1.26 14.82
CA GLY A 3 -24.82 -1.71 13.64
C GLY A 3 -23.58 -2.57 13.89
N TYR A 4 -23.81 -3.85 14.23
CA TYR A 4 -22.94 -5.01 13.97
C TYR A 4 -21.52 -5.05 14.59
N THR A 5 -21.40 -5.74 15.73
CA THR A 5 -20.12 -6.32 16.17
C THR A 5 -19.93 -7.62 15.39
N VAL A 6 -18.94 -7.68 14.49
CA VAL A 6 -18.62 -8.92 13.77
C VAL A 6 -17.90 -9.84 14.75
N GLU A 7 -18.51 -10.98 15.07
CA GLU A 7 -17.85 -12.01 15.88
C GLU A 7 -16.75 -12.67 15.02
N PRO A 8 -15.58 -13.05 15.58
CA PRO A 8 -14.52 -13.70 14.81
C PRO A 8 -14.97 -14.98 14.08
N ALA A 9 -16.05 -15.61 14.55
CA ALA A 9 -16.68 -16.77 13.95
C ALA A 9 -17.47 -16.46 12.65
N ASP A 10 -17.82 -15.19 12.42
CA ASP A 10 -18.54 -14.72 11.22
C ASP A 10 -17.60 -14.31 10.08
N VAL A 11 -16.28 -14.42 10.28
CA VAL A 11 -15.30 -14.15 9.22
C VAL A 11 -15.13 -15.43 8.39
N PRO A 12 -15.61 -15.48 7.14
CA PRO A 12 -15.52 -16.69 6.34
C PRO A 12 -14.05 -16.96 5.96
N ALA A 13 -13.67 -18.24 5.88
CA ALA A 13 -12.27 -18.68 5.72
C ALA A 13 -11.61 -18.23 4.40
N ASP A 14 -12.39 -17.70 3.47
CA ASP A 14 -11.99 -17.11 2.20
C ASP A 14 -11.73 -15.60 2.27
N ALA A 15 -12.11 -14.93 3.37
CA ALA A 15 -11.53 -13.62 3.76
C ALA A 15 -10.03 -13.73 4.09
N VAL A 16 -9.51 -14.96 4.16
CA VAL A 16 -8.12 -15.34 4.42
C VAL A 16 -7.39 -15.71 3.12
N THR A 17 -7.80 -15.18 1.97
CA THR A 17 -6.91 -15.05 0.81
C THR A 17 -5.99 -13.84 0.97
N SER A 18 -5.34 -13.78 2.15
CA SER A 18 -3.96 -13.32 2.22
C SER A 18 -3.20 -14.13 1.18
N SER A 19 -2.67 -13.46 0.15
CA SER A 19 -1.80 -14.10 -0.83
C SER A 19 -0.79 -14.96 -0.08
N GLY A 20 -0.78 -16.27 -0.38
CA GLY A 20 -0.23 -17.38 0.41
C GLY A 20 1.28 -17.34 0.71
N SER A 21 1.76 -16.25 1.30
CA SER A 21 3.08 -16.15 1.92
C SER A 21 3.09 -15.18 3.10
N GLY A 22 2.18 -14.20 3.21
CA GLY A 22 2.18 -13.25 4.34
C GLY A 22 3.53 -12.51 4.56
N LEU A 23 4.42 -12.57 3.56
CA LEU A 23 5.84 -12.22 3.67
C LEU A 23 6.30 -11.28 2.54
N ASP A 24 5.51 -11.11 1.48
CA ASP A 24 5.87 -10.23 0.37
C ASP A 24 4.84 -9.10 0.28
N PRO A 25 5.08 -7.96 0.97
CA PRO A 25 4.18 -6.81 0.99
C PRO A 25 4.22 -6.02 -0.32
N ASP A 26 5.01 -6.44 -1.31
CA ASP A 26 5.30 -5.60 -2.45
C ASP A 26 4.23 -5.66 -3.55
N ILE A 27 3.93 -4.49 -4.12
CA ILE A 27 3.01 -4.34 -5.25
C ILE A 27 3.76 -3.82 -6.49
N SER A 28 3.18 -3.98 -7.68
CA SER A 28 3.77 -3.36 -8.87
C SER A 28 3.60 -1.83 -8.83
N PRO A 29 4.54 -1.06 -9.40
CA PRO A 29 4.41 0.41 -9.51
C PRO A 29 3.14 0.82 -10.24
N ALA A 30 2.75 0.10 -11.29
CA ALA A 30 1.50 0.36 -12.01
C ALA A 30 0.27 0.20 -11.09
N TYR A 31 0.27 -0.80 -10.19
CA TYR A 31 -0.82 -0.96 -9.24
C TYR A 31 -0.80 0.11 -8.14
N ALA A 32 0.39 0.56 -7.71
CA ALA A 32 0.52 1.68 -6.78
C ALA A 32 -0.02 2.98 -7.40
N ASP A 33 0.31 3.25 -8.67
CA ASP A 33 -0.13 4.45 -9.41
C ASP A 33 -1.64 4.57 -9.51
N LEU A 34 -2.34 3.45 -9.75
CA LEU A 34 -3.82 3.41 -9.75
C LEU A 34 -4.42 3.85 -8.41
N GLN A 35 -3.68 3.69 -7.31
CA GLN A 35 -4.15 4.00 -5.97
C GLN A 35 -3.74 5.38 -5.46
N VAL A 36 -2.79 6.05 -6.12
CA VAL A 36 -2.26 7.38 -5.71
C VAL A 36 -3.40 8.37 -5.47
N HIS A 37 -4.35 8.49 -6.40
CA HIS A 37 -5.46 9.43 -6.28
C HIS A 37 -6.32 9.19 -5.03
N ARG A 38 -6.66 7.92 -4.78
CA ARG A 38 -7.48 7.52 -3.62
C ARG A 38 -6.73 7.76 -2.32
N VAL A 39 -5.44 7.41 -2.26
CA VAL A 39 -4.59 7.59 -1.09
C VAL A 39 -4.40 9.08 -0.80
N ALA A 40 -4.15 9.90 -1.82
CA ALA A 40 -4.03 11.34 -1.70
C ALA A 40 -5.30 11.96 -1.11
N GLN A 41 -6.47 11.64 -1.69
CA GLN A 41 -7.76 12.14 -1.20
C GLN A 41 -8.04 11.74 0.24
N LYS A 42 -7.81 10.46 0.60
CA LYS A 42 -8.09 9.94 1.94
C LYS A 42 -7.22 10.57 3.02
N ASN A 43 -5.98 10.94 2.68
CA ASN A 43 -5.01 11.51 3.62
C ASN A 43 -4.88 13.04 3.49
N GLY A 44 -5.69 13.69 2.64
CA GLY A 44 -5.62 15.12 2.39
C GLY A 44 -4.31 15.59 1.74
N LEU A 45 -3.56 14.68 1.11
CA LEU A 45 -2.29 14.97 0.45
C LEU A 45 -2.51 15.34 -1.02
N SER A 46 -1.53 16.00 -1.63
CA SER A 46 -1.53 16.16 -3.08
C SER A 46 -1.16 14.84 -3.77
N VAL A 47 -1.70 14.63 -4.98
CA VAL A 47 -1.36 13.48 -5.83
C VAL A 47 0.15 13.41 -6.07
N ALA A 48 0.79 14.57 -6.30
CA ALA A 48 2.23 14.66 -6.52
C ALA A 48 3.06 14.18 -5.30
N GLN A 49 2.63 14.48 -4.07
CA GLN A 49 3.32 14.00 -2.86
C GLN A 49 3.24 12.48 -2.76
N VAL A 50 2.07 11.90 -3.02
CA VAL A 50 1.88 10.44 -2.95
C VAL A 50 2.63 9.74 -4.09
N GLN A 51 2.67 10.31 -5.30
CA GLN A 51 3.48 9.82 -6.42
C GLN A 51 4.98 9.81 -6.09
N LYS A 52 5.48 10.89 -5.47
CA LYS A 52 6.88 10.98 -5.04
C LYS A 52 7.22 9.88 -4.05
N LEU A 53 6.37 9.69 -3.03
CA LEU A 53 6.50 8.62 -2.05
C LEU A 53 6.50 7.23 -2.70
N VAL A 54 5.60 6.96 -3.63
CA VAL A 54 5.58 5.68 -4.36
C VAL A 54 6.89 5.46 -5.11
N GLY A 55 7.41 6.47 -5.80
CA GLY A 55 8.68 6.39 -6.52
C GLY A 55 9.89 6.17 -5.59
N GLU A 56 9.93 6.85 -4.44
CA GLU A 56 11.00 6.70 -3.44
C GLU A 56 11.04 5.31 -2.82
N HIS A 57 9.88 4.65 -2.69
CA HIS A 57 9.75 3.29 -2.18
C HIS A 57 9.56 2.25 -3.30
N THR A 58 9.90 2.59 -4.54
CA THR A 58 9.95 1.64 -5.65
C THR A 58 11.36 1.09 -5.78
N GLU A 59 11.52 -0.19 -5.49
CA GLU A 59 12.73 -0.95 -5.78
C GLU A 59 12.78 -1.27 -7.29
N GLY A 60 13.84 -0.81 -7.93
CA GLY A 60 14.07 -1.00 -9.37
C GLY A 60 14.70 -2.35 -9.71
N ARG A 61 14.89 -2.60 -11.01
CA ARG A 61 15.60 -3.79 -11.49
C ARG A 61 17.07 -3.73 -11.08
N THR A 62 17.56 -4.77 -10.43
CA THR A 62 19.00 -4.93 -10.17
C THR A 62 19.74 -5.05 -11.51
N LEU A 63 20.71 -4.17 -11.75
CA LEU A 63 21.47 -4.04 -13.00
C LEU A 63 20.63 -3.81 -14.28
N GLY A 64 19.36 -3.39 -14.16
CA GLY A 64 18.51 -3.06 -15.31
C GLY A 64 17.84 -4.24 -16.00
N PHE A 65 18.18 -5.49 -15.63
CA PHE A 65 17.64 -6.70 -16.26
C PHE A 65 17.25 -7.82 -15.28
N VAL A 66 17.55 -7.70 -13.98
CA VAL A 66 17.17 -8.70 -12.97
C VAL A 66 16.05 -8.17 -12.09
N GLY A 67 14.97 -8.95 -11.95
CA GLY A 67 13.82 -8.63 -11.12
C GLY A 67 12.76 -7.78 -11.82
N GLU A 68 11.56 -7.78 -11.24
CA GLU A 68 10.48 -6.87 -11.60
C GLU A 68 10.54 -5.65 -10.67
N PRO A 69 10.17 -4.44 -11.13
CA PRO A 69 10.06 -3.30 -10.23
C PRO A 69 8.92 -3.53 -9.24
N ARG A 70 9.18 -3.22 -7.97
CA ARG A 70 8.31 -3.54 -6.83
C ARG A 70 8.24 -2.35 -5.90
N VAL A 71 7.08 -2.10 -5.31
CA VAL A 71 6.86 -1.01 -4.36
C VAL A 71 6.76 -1.62 -2.97
N ASN A 72 7.65 -1.19 -2.07
CA ASN A 72 7.62 -1.62 -0.67
C ASN A 72 6.46 -0.93 0.06
N VAL A 73 5.35 -1.66 0.23
CA VAL A 73 4.13 -1.10 0.83
C VAL A 73 4.30 -0.80 2.32
N LEU A 74 5.15 -1.55 3.03
CA LEU A 74 5.39 -1.31 4.45
C LEU A 74 6.08 0.03 4.67
N GLU A 75 7.19 0.25 3.99
CA GLU A 75 7.93 1.52 4.08
C GLU A 75 7.09 2.69 3.57
N LEU A 76 6.39 2.52 2.44
CA LEU A 76 5.48 3.52 1.90
C LEU A 76 4.42 3.94 2.94
N ASN A 77 3.84 2.98 3.67
CA ASN A 77 2.84 3.27 4.70
C ASN A 77 3.45 4.01 5.91
N ILE A 78 4.67 3.68 6.31
CA ILE A 78 5.37 4.37 7.40
C ILE A 78 5.65 5.83 6.99
N ALA A 79 6.18 6.03 5.79
CA ALA A 79 6.50 7.36 5.27
C ALA A 79 5.23 8.21 5.06
N LEU A 80 4.14 7.61 4.57
CA LEU A 80 2.83 8.25 4.45
C LEU A 80 2.30 8.71 5.82
N ARG A 81 2.44 7.89 6.87
CA ARG A 81 2.04 8.25 8.23
C ARG A 81 2.87 9.41 8.78
N GLY A 82 4.18 9.40 8.57
CA GLY A 82 5.06 10.51 8.94
C GLY A 82 4.63 11.82 8.29
N LEU A 83 4.41 11.80 6.96
CA LEU A 83 3.98 12.99 6.21
C LEU A 83 2.61 13.55 6.66
N VAL A 84 1.69 12.68 7.10
CA VAL A 84 0.38 13.09 7.64
C VAL A 84 0.51 13.62 9.07
N ALA A 85 1.42 13.07 9.88
CA ALA A 85 1.63 13.47 11.28
C ALA A 85 2.44 14.76 11.42
N ASP A 86 3.30 15.08 10.46
CA ASP A 86 4.13 16.30 10.42
C ASP A 86 3.37 17.53 9.88
N ARG A 87 2.06 17.41 9.67
CA ARG A 87 1.16 18.51 9.29
C ARG A 87 0.39 19.05 10.50
#